data_AF-A0A2H4X7L8-F1
#
_entry.id   AF-A0A2H4X7L8-F1
#
_cell.length_a   1.000
_cell.length_b   1.000
_cell.length_c   1.000
_cell.angle_alpha   90.00
_cell.angle_beta   90.00
_cell.angle_gamma   90.00
#
_symmetry.space_group_name_H-M   'P 1'
#
loop_
_entity.id
_entity.type
_entity.pdbx_description
1 polymer ?
#
loop_
_entity_poly.entity_id
_entity_poly.type
_entity_poly.pdbx_seq_one_letter_code
_entity_poly.pdbx_strand_id
1 'polypeptide(L)'
;RLFNSTRLPKPNRDELATDEKGRHLLVLRRGHFYVFDVLDKDGNIVQASEIQAHLHHILSDTSSESEFPLGYLTSEERNTWALLRQKLLDNGNQEALRKVDSAVFCLCLDDFPIKDPIHLSHNMLHGSGVNRWYDKSFSIIMMADGTAGVNFEHSWGDGVAIVRFQNEVFKDSTQRPAVSPQSRMANVDSNSAVQELHFHLDDSLKAAISSAKKKFDTTVSSLTIASMVFQRGGKESLKAQKLSPDSVAQLAFQMAFLRQYGQTT
;
A
#
# COMPACT_ATOMS: atom_id res chain seq x y z
N ARG A 1 2.37 6.81 13.89
CA ARG A 1 3.37 5.87 13.34
C ARG A 1 3.27 5.84 11.82
N LEU A 2 3.35 7.00 11.16
CA LEU A 2 3.22 7.07 9.71
C LEU A 2 4.46 6.46 9.03
N PHE A 3 5.64 6.95 9.40
CA PHE A 3 6.87 6.58 8.72
C PHE A 3 7.67 5.52 9.47
N ASN A 4 8.52 4.79 8.73
CA ASN A 4 9.46 3.80 9.24
C ASN A 4 8.82 2.73 10.12
N SER A 5 7.52 2.49 9.92
CA SER A 5 6.69 1.68 10.81
C SER A 5 6.06 0.51 10.08
N THR A 6 5.89 -0.59 10.78
CA THR A 6 5.25 -1.81 10.26
C THR A 6 4.62 -2.59 11.41
N ARG A 7 3.65 -3.45 11.07
CA ARG A 7 3.07 -4.43 11.98
C ARG A 7 3.80 -5.76 11.82
N LEU A 8 4.51 -6.19 12.85
CA LEU A 8 5.20 -7.47 12.88
C LEU A 8 4.24 -8.58 13.35
N PRO A 9 4.03 -9.66 12.57
CA PRO A 9 3.24 -10.78 13.04
C PRO A 9 3.95 -11.50 14.19
N LYS A 10 3.21 -11.81 15.26
CA LYS A 10 3.71 -12.55 16.43
C LYS A 10 2.64 -13.54 16.90
N PRO A 11 3.03 -14.65 17.55
CA PRO A 11 2.05 -15.55 18.16
C PRO A 11 1.15 -14.80 19.14
N ASN A 12 -0.17 -15.01 19.04
CA ASN A 12 -1.24 -14.42 19.86
C ASN A 12 -1.47 -12.91 19.69
N ARG A 13 -0.42 -12.08 19.65
CA ARG A 13 -0.55 -10.63 19.52
C ARG A 13 0.63 -10.02 18.80
N ASP A 14 0.35 -9.46 17.62
CA ASP A 14 1.29 -8.72 16.80
C ASP A 14 1.92 -7.51 17.51
N GLU A 15 3.02 -7.03 16.96
CA GLU A 15 3.81 -5.94 17.50
C GLU A 15 3.90 -4.79 16.49
N LEU A 16 3.75 -3.55 16.96
CA LEU A 16 4.00 -2.36 16.14
C LEU A 16 5.46 -1.92 16.31
N ALA A 17 6.24 -2.05 15.24
CA ALA A 17 7.65 -1.66 15.22
C ALA A 17 7.85 -0.34 14.46
N THR A 18 8.81 0.45 14.91
CA THR A 18 9.26 1.68 14.24
C THR A 18 10.77 1.79 14.35
N ASP A 19 11.45 2.09 13.24
CA ASP A 19 12.89 2.41 13.22
C ASP A 19 13.10 3.83 12.70
N GLU A 20 13.16 4.81 13.62
CA GLU A 20 13.28 6.24 13.29
C GLU A 20 14.57 6.60 12.52
N LYS A 21 15.54 5.67 12.42
CA LYS A 21 16.78 5.88 11.67
C LYS A 21 16.68 5.45 10.20
N GLY A 22 15.55 4.86 9.78
CA GLY A 22 15.37 4.41 8.40
C GLY A 22 15.33 5.59 7.42
N ARG A 23 16.14 5.52 6.36
CA ARG A 23 16.28 6.58 5.34
C ARG A 23 15.82 6.17 3.95
N HIS A 24 15.55 4.89 3.75
CA HIS A 24 15.23 4.29 2.47
C HIS A 24 13.73 4.14 2.24
N LEU A 25 13.34 4.23 0.96
CA LEU A 25 12.02 3.88 0.47
C LEU A 25 11.99 2.39 0.10
N LEU A 26 10.86 1.73 0.35
CA LEU A 26 10.56 0.43 -0.21
C LEU A 26 9.67 0.62 -1.44
N VAL A 27 10.04 0.03 -2.57
CA VAL A 27 9.24 0.03 -3.80
C VAL A 27 8.91 -1.40 -4.20
N LEU A 28 7.63 -1.66 -4.48
CA LEU A 28 7.14 -2.93 -5.02
C LEU A 28 6.69 -2.74 -6.46
N ARG A 29 7.18 -3.60 -7.35
CA ARG A 29 6.72 -3.69 -8.75
C ARG A 29 6.75 -5.14 -9.20
N ARG A 30 5.61 -5.66 -9.70
CA ARG A 30 5.45 -7.05 -10.17
C ARG A 30 5.87 -8.12 -9.14
N GLY A 31 5.71 -7.81 -7.85
CA GLY A 31 6.08 -8.70 -6.75
C GLY A 31 7.57 -8.71 -6.39
N HIS A 32 8.38 -7.87 -7.04
CA HIS A 32 9.78 -7.62 -6.71
C HIS A 32 9.91 -6.46 -5.74
N PHE A 33 10.94 -6.49 -4.91
CA PHE A 33 11.17 -5.56 -3.81
C PHE A 33 12.44 -4.77 -4.10
N TYR A 34 12.36 -3.45 -4.09
CA TYR A 34 13.50 -2.57 -4.30
C TYR A 34 13.61 -1.58 -3.16
N VAL A 35 14.84 -1.21 -2.80
CA VAL A 35 15.09 -0.14 -1.83
C VAL A 35 16.17 0.81 -2.33
N PHE A 36 15.99 2.10 -2.02
CA PHE A 36 17.01 3.14 -2.20
C PHE A 36 16.77 4.27 -1.20
N ASP A 37 17.81 5.01 -0.86
CA ASP A 37 17.74 6.12 0.10
C ASP A 37 16.93 7.30 -0.48
N VAL A 38 16.00 7.85 0.32
CA VAL A 38 15.26 9.09 0.01
C VAL A 38 15.63 10.23 0.98
N LEU A 39 16.36 9.89 2.04
CA LEU A 39 17.02 10.82 2.94
C LEU A 39 18.53 10.55 2.94
N ASP A 40 19.36 11.58 2.79
CA ASP A 40 20.80 11.44 2.89
C ASP A 40 21.25 11.25 4.37
N LYS A 41 22.56 11.02 4.57
CA LYS A 41 23.15 10.80 5.90
C LYS A 41 23.03 12.00 6.84
N ASP A 42 22.82 13.19 6.28
CA ASP A 42 22.72 14.46 7.00
C ASP A 42 21.24 14.82 7.29
N GLY A 43 20.30 13.99 6.81
CA GLY A 43 18.86 14.14 7.02
C GLY A 43 18.14 14.97 5.96
N ASN A 44 18.81 15.37 4.89
CA ASN A 44 18.18 16.09 3.78
C ASN A 44 17.48 15.14 2.83
N ILE A 45 16.45 15.64 2.13
CA ILE A 45 15.79 14.88 1.07
C ILE A 45 16.75 14.73 -0.11
N VAL A 46 16.92 13.51 -0.60
CA VAL A 46 17.68 13.22 -1.83
C VAL A 46 17.08 14.00 -3.01
N GLN A 47 17.91 14.51 -3.91
CA GLN A 47 17.44 15.34 -5.02
C GLN A 47 16.34 14.63 -5.83
N ALA A 48 15.26 15.36 -6.14
CA ALA A 48 14.10 14.78 -6.81
C ALA A 48 14.44 14.16 -8.18
N SER A 49 15.42 14.72 -8.89
CA SER A 49 15.95 14.20 -10.17
C SER A 49 16.71 12.87 -10.01
N GLU A 50 17.30 12.59 -8.84
CA GLU A 50 17.93 11.31 -8.50
C GLU A 50 16.87 10.26 -8.15
N ILE A 51 15.89 10.62 -7.30
CA ILE A 51 14.73 9.77 -7.00
C ILE A 51 14.00 9.40 -8.30
N GLN A 52 13.81 10.35 -9.21
CA GLN A 52 13.22 10.11 -10.52
C GLN A 52 14.03 9.09 -11.34
N ALA A 53 15.36 9.19 -11.34
CA ALA A 53 16.24 8.24 -12.03
C ALA A 53 16.11 6.82 -11.45
N HIS A 54 16.07 6.70 -10.12
CA HIS A 54 15.89 5.41 -9.42
C HIS A 54 14.53 4.77 -9.69
N LEU A 55 13.45 5.55 -9.65
CA LEU A 55 12.12 5.06 -10.00
C LEU A 55 12.03 4.67 -11.49
N HIS A 56 12.64 5.44 -12.38
CA HIS A 56 12.73 5.08 -13.80
C HIS A 56 13.50 3.77 -14.01
N HIS A 57 14.60 3.57 -13.27
CA HIS A 57 15.34 2.31 -13.29
C HIS A 57 14.45 1.12 -12.92
N ILE A 58 13.68 1.21 -11.82
CA ILE A 58 12.72 0.17 -11.40
C ILE A 58 11.60 -0.04 -12.43
N LEU A 59 11.07 1.04 -13.03
CA LEU A 59 10.06 0.96 -14.08
C LEU A 59 10.60 0.32 -15.38
N SER A 60 11.90 0.45 -15.63
CA SER A 60 12.57 -0.13 -16.81
C SER A 60 12.88 -1.61 -16.65
N ASP A 61 12.74 -2.18 -15.45
CA ASP A 61 12.91 -3.61 -15.22
C ASP A 61 11.89 -4.41 -16.04
N THR A 62 12.39 -5.37 -16.82
CA THR A 62 11.58 -6.20 -17.74
C THR A 62 11.31 -7.60 -17.19
N SER A 63 11.74 -7.89 -15.97
CA SER A 63 11.48 -9.15 -15.28
C SER A 63 9.98 -9.45 -15.25
N SER A 64 9.66 -10.73 -15.45
CA SER A 64 8.29 -11.21 -15.28
C SER A 64 7.85 -11.05 -13.82
N GLU A 65 6.54 -11.16 -13.59
CA GLU A 65 6.03 -11.27 -12.22
C GLU A 65 6.75 -12.39 -11.46
N SER A 66 7.04 -12.13 -10.18
CA SER A 66 7.67 -13.12 -9.30
C SER A 66 6.85 -14.41 -9.27
N GLU A 67 7.50 -15.56 -9.42
CA GLU A 67 6.83 -16.87 -9.36
C GLU A 67 6.23 -17.14 -7.97
N PHE A 68 6.88 -16.63 -6.92
CA PHE A 68 6.45 -16.76 -5.53
C PHE A 68 6.41 -15.38 -4.83
N PRO A 69 5.39 -14.56 -5.09
CA PRO A 69 5.30 -13.21 -4.52
C PRO A 69 5.12 -13.26 -3.00
N LEU A 70 6.07 -12.68 -2.25
CA LEU A 70 6.00 -12.65 -0.77
C LEU A 70 4.82 -11.83 -0.23
N GLY A 71 4.26 -10.90 -1.02
CA GLY A 71 3.14 -10.05 -0.62
C GLY A 71 1.94 -10.85 -0.08
N TYR A 72 1.66 -12.02 -0.67
CA TYR A 72 0.59 -12.92 -0.23
C TYR A 72 0.72 -13.33 1.24
N LEU A 73 1.95 -13.48 1.76
CA LEU A 73 2.15 -13.90 3.14
C LEU A 73 1.64 -12.86 4.15
N THR A 74 1.68 -11.57 3.80
CA THR A 74 1.13 -10.51 4.67
C THR A 74 -0.41 -10.49 4.72
N SER A 75 -1.07 -11.23 3.82
CA SER A 75 -2.53 -11.41 3.81
C SER A 75 -3.03 -12.62 4.62
N GLU A 76 -2.11 -13.44 5.15
CA GLU A 76 -2.47 -14.64 5.88
C GLU A 76 -3.07 -14.36 7.27
N GLU A 77 -3.66 -15.41 7.85
CA GLU A 77 -4.02 -15.41 9.28
C GLU A 77 -2.76 -15.13 10.12
N ARG A 78 -2.91 -14.34 11.19
CA ARG A 78 -1.77 -13.69 11.86
C ARG A 78 -0.82 -14.68 12.54
N ASN A 79 -1.32 -15.76 13.15
CA ASN A 79 -0.45 -16.79 13.71
C ASN A 79 0.27 -17.60 12.62
N THR A 80 -0.41 -17.89 11.52
CA THR A 80 0.17 -18.55 10.34
C THR A 80 1.29 -17.69 9.77
N TRP A 81 1.03 -16.39 9.58
CA TRP A 81 2.04 -15.45 9.10
C TRP A 81 3.21 -15.31 10.10
N ALA A 82 2.95 -15.30 11.40
CA ALA A 82 4.02 -15.24 12.41
C ALA A 82 4.99 -16.42 12.29
N LEU A 83 4.46 -17.65 12.10
CA LEU A 83 5.29 -18.85 11.91
C LEU A 83 6.09 -18.80 10.61
N LEU A 84 5.44 -18.40 9.50
CA LEU A 84 6.11 -18.31 8.20
C LEU A 84 7.16 -17.20 8.16
N ARG A 85 6.92 -16.08 8.85
CA ARG A 85 7.90 -15.01 8.98
C ARG A 85 9.10 -15.46 9.81
N GLN A 86 8.90 -16.23 10.88
CA GLN A 86 10.02 -16.83 11.61
C GLN A 86 10.83 -17.76 10.69
N LYS A 87 10.16 -18.57 9.88
CA LYS A 87 10.82 -19.43 8.90
C LYS A 87 11.61 -18.65 7.83
N LEU A 88 11.11 -17.50 7.38
CA LEU A 88 11.89 -16.60 6.51
C LEU A 88 13.18 -16.14 7.20
N LEU A 89 13.11 -15.77 8.49
CA LEU A 89 14.29 -15.38 9.27
C LEU A 89 15.27 -16.55 9.38
N ASP A 90 14.79 -17.75 9.69
CA ASP A 90 15.62 -18.95 9.83
C ASP A 90 16.30 -19.34 8.49
N ASN A 91 15.70 -18.99 7.35
CA ASN A 91 16.25 -19.15 6.01
C ASN A 91 17.19 -18.01 5.57
N GLY A 92 17.65 -17.16 6.48
CA GLY A 92 18.67 -16.15 6.17
C GLY A 92 18.14 -14.84 5.60
N ASN A 93 16.83 -14.55 5.73
CA ASN A 93 16.21 -13.34 5.17
C ASN A 93 16.16 -12.14 6.13
N GLN A 94 16.97 -12.14 7.20
CA GLN A 94 16.90 -11.14 8.26
C GLN A 94 17.17 -9.72 7.73
N GLU A 95 18.20 -9.55 6.89
CA GLU A 95 18.55 -8.22 6.36
C GLU A 95 17.47 -7.68 5.42
N ALA A 96 16.97 -8.51 4.50
CA ALA A 96 15.91 -8.13 3.56
C ALA A 96 14.63 -7.75 4.31
N LEU A 97 14.20 -8.57 5.29
CA LEU A 97 13.04 -8.25 6.12
C LEU A 97 13.25 -6.96 6.93
N ARG A 98 14.44 -6.73 7.49
CA ARG A 98 14.75 -5.49 8.20
C ARG A 98 14.59 -4.27 7.29
N LYS A 99 15.05 -4.36 6.03
CA LYS A 99 14.89 -3.27 5.04
C LYS A 99 13.42 -3.03 4.70
N VAL A 100 12.62 -4.08 4.54
CA VAL A 100 11.16 -3.96 4.33
C VAL A 100 10.48 -3.27 5.52
N ASP A 101 10.78 -3.73 6.74
CA ASP A 101 10.15 -3.25 7.97
C ASP A 101 10.45 -1.76 8.23
N SER A 102 11.72 -1.37 8.10
CA SER A 102 12.25 -0.05 8.50
C SER A 102 12.11 1.05 7.43
N ALA A 103 11.73 0.71 6.20
CA ALA A 103 11.55 1.69 5.12
C ALA A 103 10.57 2.80 5.49
N VAL A 104 10.75 4.02 4.98
CA VAL A 104 9.91 5.18 5.34
C VAL A 104 8.43 4.91 5.10
N PHE A 105 8.09 4.29 3.98
CA PHE A 105 6.78 3.73 3.63
C PHE A 105 6.97 2.76 2.44
N CYS A 106 5.89 2.16 1.95
CA CYS A 106 5.91 1.32 0.75
C CYS A 106 5.30 2.08 -0.45
N LEU A 107 5.98 2.06 -1.60
CA LEU A 107 5.45 2.56 -2.87
C LEU A 107 5.16 1.37 -3.79
N CYS A 108 3.91 1.16 -4.17
CA CYS A 108 3.52 0.11 -5.11
C CYS A 108 3.32 0.72 -6.50
N LEU A 109 4.10 0.29 -7.48
CA LEU A 109 3.98 0.68 -8.88
C LEU A 109 3.22 -0.41 -9.63
N ASP A 110 1.93 -0.20 -9.87
CA ASP A 110 1.08 -1.11 -10.64
C ASP A 110 1.18 -0.76 -12.13
N ASP A 111 1.38 -1.77 -12.98
CA ASP A 111 1.70 -1.62 -14.41
C ASP A 111 0.48 -1.70 -15.34
N PHE A 112 -0.71 -1.44 -14.79
CA PHE A 112 -1.97 -1.38 -15.52
C PHE A 112 -2.75 -0.09 -15.19
N PRO A 113 -3.56 0.43 -16.13
CA PRO A 113 -4.44 1.55 -15.86
C PRO A 113 -5.71 1.11 -15.13
N ILE A 114 -6.41 2.06 -14.52
CA ILE A 114 -7.73 1.86 -13.95
C ILE A 114 -8.78 1.80 -15.06
N LYS A 115 -9.78 0.92 -14.88
CA LYS A 115 -10.84 0.67 -15.87
C LYS A 115 -12.10 1.47 -15.54
N ASP A 116 -12.48 1.43 -14.27
CA ASP A 116 -13.67 2.06 -13.73
C ASP A 116 -13.52 2.22 -12.19
N PRO A 117 -14.43 2.94 -11.51
CA PRO A 117 -14.37 3.12 -10.06
C PRO A 117 -14.43 1.83 -9.23
N ILE A 118 -15.03 0.76 -9.74
CA ILE A 118 -15.11 -0.53 -9.05
C ILE A 118 -13.75 -1.22 -9.12
N HIS A 119 -13.12 -1.25 -10.29
CA HIS A 119 -11.75 -1.72 -10.47
C HIS A 119 -10.76 -0.95 -9.57
N LEU A 120 -10.89 0.38 -9.49
CA LEU A 120 -10.09 1.20 -8.57
C LEU A 120 -10.28 0.77 -7.11
N SER A 121 -11.53 0.57 -6.69
CA SER A 121 -11.85 0.19 -5.31
C SER A 121 -11.25 -1.17 -4.94
N HIS A 122 -11.39 -2.17 -5.80
CA HIS A 122 -10.75 -3.47 -5.62
C HIS A 122 -9.22 -3.35 -5.57
N ASN A 123 -8.62 -2.56 -6.48
CA ASN A 123 -7.17 -2.44 -6.55
C ASN A 123 -6.56 -1.73 -5.32
N MET A 124 -7.24 -0.70 -4.81
CA MET A 124 -6.81 0.06 -3.63
C MET A 124 -7.07 -0.69 -2.33
N LEU A 125 -8.14 -1.49 -2.26
CA LEU A 125 -8.50 -2.24 -1.07
C LEU A 125 -7.59 -3.45 -0.87
N HIS A 126 -7.42 -4.27 -1.93
CA HIS A 126 -6.66 -5.51 -1.85
C HIS A 126 -5.69 -5.71 -3.02
N GLY A 127 -5.97 -5.21 -4.22
CA GLY A 127 -5.12 -5.51 -5.39
C GLY A 127 -5.08 -7.01 -5.70
N SER A 128 -4.03 -7.47 -6.39
CA SER A 128 -3.84 -8.88 -6.75
C SER A 128 -3.14 -9.73 -5.67
N GLY A 129 -2.76 -9.15 -4.52
CA GLY A 129 -1.93 -9.82 -3.50
C GLY A 129 -0.43 -9.86 -3.83
N VAL A 130 -0.06 -9.68 -5.09
CA VAL A 130 1.34 -9.74 -5.57
C VAL A 130 2.13 -8.51 -5.14
N ASN A 131 1.56 -7.31 -5.35
CA ASN A 131 2.28 -6.04 -5.34
C ASN A 131 1.95 -5.19 -4.12
N ARG A 132 1.78 -5.81 -2.95
CA ARG A 132 1.41 -5.15 -1.69
C ARG A 132 2.20 -5.74 -0.52
N TRP A 133 2.52 -4.90 0.46
CA TRP A 133 3.01 -5.33 1.78
C TRP A 133 2.05 -4.81 2.85
N TYR A 134 1.01 -5.59 3.17
CA TYR A 134 -0.13 -5.11 3.96
C TYR A 134 0.22 -4.77 5.42
N ASP A 135 1.34 -5.27 5.91
CA ASP A 135 1.83 -4.96 7.26
C ASP A 135 2.44 -3.56 7.38
N LYS A 136 2.82 -2.91 6.27
CA LYS A 136 3.41 -1.58 6.32
C LYS A 136 2.40 -0.59 6.87
N SER A 137 2.86 0.39 7.66
CA SER A 137 2.00 1.47 8.18
C SER A 137 1.06 2.04 7.11
N PHE A 138 1.61 2.31 5.92
CA PHE A 138 0.86 2.54 4.70
C PHE A 138 1.67 2.24 3.45
N SER A 139 0.94 2.04 2.35
CA SER A 139 1.46 2.00 0.98
C SER A 139 0.84 3.13 0.17
N ILE A 140 1.66 3.86 -0.58
CA ILE A 140 1.18 4.67 -1.71
C ILE A 140 1.12 3.75 -2.92
N ILE A 141 -0.03 3.64 -3.56
CA ILE A 141 -0.23 2.83 -4.75
C ILE A 141 -0.37 3.79 -5.92
N MET A 142 0.39 3.58 -6.98
CA MET A 142 0.35 4.36 -8.21
C MET A 142 0.19 3.43 -9.42
N MET A 143 -0.83 3.68 -10.22
CA MET A 143 -1.13 2.94 -11.44
C MET A 143 -0.44 3.56 -12.65
N ALA A 144 -0.37 2.81 -13.75
CA ALA A 144 0.28 3.24 -14.99
C ALA A 144 -0.35 4.49 -15.62
N ASP A 145 -1.62 4.80 -15.32
CA ASP A 145 -2.31 6.01 -15.77
C ASP A 145 -2.11 7.23 -14.84
N GLY A 146 -1.30 7.09 -13.78
CA GLY A 146 -1.03 8.12 -12.79
C GLY A 146 -2.09 8.24 -11.70
N THR A 147 -3.16 7.43 -11.73
CA THR A 147 -4.10 7.34 -10.61
C THR A 147 -3.35 6.83 -9.38
N ALA A 148 -3.56 7.47 -8.23
CA ALA A 148 -2.86 7.13 -7.00
C ALA A 148 -3.80 7.13 -5.79
N GLY A 149 -3.44 6.35 -4.77
CA GLY A 149 -4.17 6.25 -3.51
C GLY A 149 -3.31 5.69 -2.38
N VAL A 150 -3.89 5.64 -1.19
CA VAL A 150 -3.22 5.14 0.02
C VAL A 150 -3.98 3.93 0.56
N ASN A 151 -3.26 2.83 0.77
CA ASN A 151 -3.72 1.67 1.54
C ASN A 151 -2.95 1.66 2.87
N PHE A 152 -3.62 1.46 4.01
CA PHE A 152 -2.95 1.57 5.32
C PHE A 152 -3.38 0.47 6.30
N GLU A 153 -2.43 0.07 7.15
CA GLU A 153 -2.66 -0.90 8.22
C GLU A 153 -3.40 -0.21 9.37
N HIS A 154 -4.50 -0.79 9.85
CA HIS A 154 -5.39 -0.09 10.76
C HIS A 154 -4.95 -0.15 12.24
N SER A 155 -4.18 -1.15 12.66
CA SER A 155 -3.93 -1.37 14.10
C SER A 155 -3.13 -0.26 14.79
N TRP A 156 -2.37 0.56 14.05
CA TRP A 156 -1.56 1.63 14.64
C TRP A 156 -2.31 2.95 14.86
N GLY A 157 -3.53 3.14 14.33
CA GLY A 157 -4.26 4.40 14.46
C GLY A 157 -5.68 4.40 13.88
N ASP A 158 -6.39 5.51 14.05
CA ASP A 158 -7.79 5.72 13.64
C ASP A 158 -7.97 6.32 12.23
N GLY A 159 -6.86 6.49 11.49
CA GLY A 159 -6.84 7.06 10.14
C GLY A 159 -6.76 8.59 10.07
N VAL A 160 -6.93 9.34 11.17
CA VAL A 160 -6.85 10.82 11.13
C VAL A 160 -5.47 11.29 10.63
N ALA A 161 -4.41 10.63 11.09
CA ALA A 161 -3.05 10.89 10.63
C ALA A 161 -2.87 10.63 9.12
N ILE A 162 -3.51 9.60 8.57
CA ILE A 162 -3.48 9.27 7.14
C ILE A 162 -4.22 10.33 6.31
N VAL A 163 -5.41 10.73 6.74
CA VAL A 163 -6.17 11.79 6.04
C VAL A 163 -5.41 13.11 6.06
N ARG A 164 -4.77 13.47 7.18
CA ARG A 164 -3.91 14.65 7.24
C ARG A 164 -2.73 14.55 6.28
N PHE A 165 -2.02 13.43 6.30
CA PHE A 165 -0.91 13.16 5.38
C PHE A 165 -1.34 13.28 3.91
N GLN A 166 -2.43 12.62 3.53
CA GLN A 166 -2.95 12.63 2.16
C GLN A 166 -3.33 14.04 1.70
N ASN A 167 -3.97 14.84 2.56
CA ASN A 167 -4.35 16.22 2.21
C ASN A 167 -3.12 17.12 1.97
N GLU A 168 -2.09 17.02 2.82
CA GLU A 168 -0.87 17.81 2.66
C GLU A 168 -0.06 17.36 1.44
N VAL A 169 0.10 16.03 1.23
CA VAL A 169 0.82 15.48 0.08
C VAL A 169 0.10 15.79 -1.24
N PHE A 170 -1.23 15.70 -1.28
CA PHE A 170 -2.00 16.07 -2.47
C PHE A 170 -1.83 17.55 -2.80
N LYS A 171 -1.93 18.43 -1.78
CA LYS A 171 -1.76 19.86 -1.96
C LYS A 171 -0.34 20.20 -2.44
N ASP A 172 0.68 19.66 -1.77
CA ASP A 172 2.08 19.98 -2.07
C ASP A 172 2.49 19.45 -3.46
N SER A 173 2.17 18.18 -3.77
CA SER A 173 2.55 17.57 -5.05
C SER A 173 1.85 18.20 -6.26
N THR A 174 0.65 18.76 -6.09
CA THR A 174 -0.10 19.41 -7.18
C THR A 174 0.20 20.91 -7.32
N GLN A 175 0.52 21.60 -6.23
CA GLN A 175 0.80 23.05 -6.25
C GLN A 175 2.29 23.37 -6.38
N ARG A 176 3.16 22.51 -5.86
CA ARG A 176 4.62 22.68 -5.84
C ARG A 176 5.31 21.36 -6.21
N PRO A 177 5.06 20.82 -7.41
CA PRO A 177 5.66 19.56 -7.83
C PRO A 177 7.19 19.65 -7.84
N ALA A 178 7.85 18.64 -7.26
CA ALA A 178 9.31 18.58 -7.20
C ALA A 178 9.98 18.36 -8.57
N VAL A 179 9.23 17.78 -9.52
CA VAL A 179 9.62 17.56 -10.91
C VAL A 179 8.43 17.81 -11.84
N SER A 180 8.70 18.10 -13.11
CA SER A 180 7.74 18.19 -14.20
C SER A 180 7.93 17.04 -15.21
N PRO A 181 6.97 16.78 -16.12
CA PRO A 181 7.15 15.80 -17.18
C PRO A 181 8.34 16.09 -18.12
N GLN A 182 8.84 17.33 -18.14
CA GLN A 182 10.01 17.75 -18.91
C GLN A 182 11.31 17.75 -18.10
N SER A 183 11.24 17.44 -16.80
CA SER A 183 12.41 17.40 -15.93
C SER A 183 13.38 16.32 -16.38
N ARG A 184 14.66 16.67 -16.40
CA ARG A 184 15.72 15.73 -16.72
C ARG A 184 16.07 14.94 -15.47
N MET A 185 16.14 13.62 -15.61
CA MET A 185 16.67 12.74 -14.58
C MET A 185 18.14 13.07 -14.33
N ALA A 186 18.58 12.90 -13.08
CA ALA A 186 19.99 13.03 -12.76
C ALA A 186 20.79 11.90 -13.42
N ASN A 187 22.03 12.19 -13.82
CA ASN A 187 22.95 11.16 -14.31
C ASN A 187 23.63 10.47 -13.12
N VAL A 188 22.90 9.55 -12.47
CA VAL A 188 23.35 8.79 -11.30
C VAL A 188 23.36 7.29 -11.59
N ASP A 189 24.27 6.56 -10.95
CA ASP A 189 24.35 5.10 -11.07
C ASP A 189 23.26 4.42 -10.24
N SER A 190 22.09 4.27 -10.85
CA SER A 190 20.95 3.61 -10.21
C SER A 190 21.17 2.11 -10.01
N ASN A 191 22.04 1.45 -10.77
CA ASN A 191 22.33 0.03 -10.58
C ASN A 191 23.02 -0.24 -9.23
N SER A 192 23.83 0.71 -8.77
CA SER A 192 24.49 0.64 -7.47
C SER A 192 23.62 1.19 -6.33
N ALA A 193 22.80 2.22 -6.61
CA ALA A 193 21.99 2.89 -5.61
C ALA A 193 20.66 2.18 -5.28
N VAL A 194 20.06 1.52 -6.27
CA VAL A 194 18.83 0.75 -6.10
C VAL A 194 19.20 -0.70 -5.84
N GLN A 195 18.82 -1.19 -4.66
CA GLN A 195 19.01 -2.58 -4.30
C GLN A 195 17.71 -3.35 -4.50
N GLU A 196 17.73 -4.37 -5.37
CA GLU A 196 16.72 -5.41 -5.38
C GLU A 196 16.92 -6.34 -4.16
N LEU A 197 15.83 -6.61 -3.43
CA LEU A 197 15.83 -7.52 -2.29
C LEU A 197 15.42 -8.91 -2.76
N HIS A 198 16.36 -9.85 -2.69
CA HIS A 198 16.08 -11.27 -2.92
C HIS A 198 15.78 -12.00 -1.62
N PHE A 199 14.88 -12.97 -1.70
CA PHE A 199 14.49 -13.80 -0.56
C PHE A 199 14.83 -15.27 -0.83
N HIS A 200 15.51 -15.91 0.12
CA HIS A 200 15.77 -17.35 0.11
C HIS A 200 14.51 -18.10 0.54
N LEU A 201 13.90 -18.79 -0.44
CA LEU A 201 12.67 -19.56 -0.25
C LEU A 201 12.95 -21.05 -0.43
N ASP A 202 12.74 -21.83 0.63
CA ASP A 202 12.69 -23.29 0.51
C ASP A 202 11.33 -23.74 -0.05
N ASP A 203 11.21 -25.03 -0.37
CA ASP A 203 9.99 -25.58 -0.98
C ASP A 203 8.75 -25.44 -0.10
N SER A 204 8.92 -25.41 1.22
CA SER A 204 7.81 -25.22 2.13
C SER A 204 7.37 -23.74 2.20
N LEU A 205 8.27 -22.77 2.09
CA LEU A 205 7.90 -21.36 1.92
C LEU A 205 7.19 -21.12 0.57
N LYS A 206 7.70 -21.72 -0.51
CA LYS A 206 7.05 -21.65 -1.84
C LYS A 206 5.63 -22.25 -1.81
N ALA A 207 5.47 -23.40 -1.16
CA ALA A 207 4.16 -24.01 -0.95
C ALA A 207 3.24 -23.14 -0.10
N ALA A 208 3.78 -22.50 0.96
CA ALA A 208 3.02 -21.58 1.80
C ALA A 208 2.55 -20.33 1.04
N ILE A 209 3.40 -19.73 0.21
CA ILE A 209 3.03 -18.61 -0.68
C ILE A 209 1.91 -19.04 -1.64
N SER A 210 2.02 -20.23 -2.23
CA SER A 210 0.99 -20.78 -3.12
C SER A 210 -0.34 -21.02 -2.41
N SER A 211 -0.30 -21.47 -1.14
CA SER A 211 -1.49 -21.62 -0.30
C SER A 211 -2.13 -20.28 0.06
N ALA A 212 -1.30 -19.31 0.47
CA ALA A 212 -1.73 -17.95 0.80
C ALA A 212 -2.42 -17.29 -0.41
N LYS A 213 -1.85 -17.46 -1.61
CA LYS A 213 -2.48 -17.04 -2.87
C LYS A 213 -3.87 -17.64 -3.06
N LYS A 214 -4.02 -18.97 -2.96
CA LYS A 214 -5.34 -19.62 -3.12
C LYS A 214 -6.38 -19.09 -2.11
N LYS A 215 -5.96 -18.88 -0.86
CA LYS A 215 -6.82 -18.33 0.19
C LYS A 215 -7.20 -16.88 -0.07
N PHE A 216 -6.24 -16.06 -0.49
CA PHE A 216 -6.46 -14.67 -0.90
C PHE A 216 -7.46 -14.61 -2.06
N ASP A 217 -7.21 -15.35 -3.13
CA ASP A 217 -8.08 -15.39 -4.32
C ASP A 217 -9.50 -15.84 -3.96
N THR A 218 -9.63 -16.87 -3.12
CA THR A 218 -10.94 -17.34 -2.63
C THR A 218 -11.68 -16.24 -1.87
N THR A 219 -10.99 -15.56 -0.95
CA THR A 219 -11.59 -14.50 -0.12
C THR A 219 -12.01 -13.32 -0.97
N VAL A 220 -11.12 -12.84 -1.84
CA VAL A 220 -11.37 -11.71 -2.74
C VAL A 220 -12.51 -12.01 -3.72
N SER A 221 -12.61 -13.25 -4.22
CA SER A 221 -13.68 -13.63 -5.16
C SER A 221 -15.10 -13.53 -4.56
N SER A 222 -15.21 -13.56 -3.24
CA SER A 222 -16.50 -13.40 -2.53
C SER A 222 -16.90 -11.94 -2.28
N LEU A 223 -15.99 -10.99 -2.49
CA LEU A 223 -16.22 -9.58 -2.24
C LEU A 223 -16.82 -8.90 -3.48
N THR A 224 -17.96 -8.23 -3.31
CA THR A 224 -18.54 -7.36 -4.35
C THR A 224 -18.52 -5.91 -3.90
N ILE A 225 -18.04 -5.02 -4.76
CA ILE A 225 -18.04 -3.57 -4.53
C ILE A 225 -18.92 -2.89 -5.58
N ALA A 226 -19.78 -1.99 -5.13
CA ALA A 226 -20.54 -1.09 -5.98
C ALA A 226 -20.41 0.34 -5.46
N SER A 227 -20.49 1.32 -6.36
CA SER A 227 -20.40 2.73 -6.02
C SER A 227 -21.51 3.52 -6.70
N MET A 228 -22.02 4.56 -6.02
CA MET A 228 -22.99 5.50 -6.58
C MET A 228 -22.56 6.92 -6.28
N VAL A 229 -22.69 7.82 -7.25
CA VAL A 229 -22.52 9.26 -7.07
C VAL A 229 -23.91 9.90 -7.05
N PHE A 230 -24.33 10.41 -5.89
CA PHE A 230 -25.62 11.07 -5.74
C PHE A 230 -25.52 12.53 -6.20
N GLN A 231 -26.10 12.86 -7.36
CA GLN A 231 -25.95 14.18 -8.00
C GLN A 231 -27.08 15.18 -7.69
N ARG A 232 -28.19 14.76 -7.07
CA ARG A 232 -29.36 15.64 -6.87
C ARG A 232 -29.14 16.72 -5.81
N GLY A 233 -28.16 16.56 -4.93
CA GLY A 233 -27.86 17.52 -3.86
C GLY A 233 -26.84 16.96 -2.87
N GLY A 234 -26.65 17.67 -1.75
CA GLY A 234 -25.68 17.27 -0.73
C GLY A 234 -25.66 18.21 0.46
N LYS A 235 -24.46 18.53 0.95
CA LYS A 235 -24.25 19.33 2.18
C LYS A 235 -24.98 20.67 2.16
N GLU A 236 -24.92 21.41 1.06
CA GLU A 236 -25.52 22.76 0.97
C GLU A 236 -27.05 22.72 1.01
N SER A 237 -27.67 21.84 0.20
CA SER A 237 -29.13 21.68 0.16
C SER A 237 -29.71 21.18 1.48
N LEU A 238 -29.01 20.26 2.17
CA LEU A 238 -29.46 19.72 3.45
C LEU A 238 -29.32 20.75 4.57
N LYS A 239 -28.22 21.52 4.59
CA LYS A 239 -28.03 22.60 5.55
C LYS A 239 -29.05 23.73 5.38
N ALA A 240 -29.46 24.05 4.15
CA ALA A 240 -30.52 25.02 3.89
C ALA A 240 -31.87 24.60 4.52
N GLN A 241 -32.10 23.29 4.65
CA GLN A 241 -33.27 22.71 5.32
C GLN A 241 -33.05 22.48 6.82
N LYS A 242 -31.94 22.98 7.40
CA LYS A 242 -31.55 22.78 8.80
C LYS A 242 -31.36 21.31 9.20
N LEU A 243 -30.99 20.45 8.23
CA LEU A 243 -30.71 19.05 8.46
C LEU A 243 -29.19 18.79 8.52
N SER A 244 -28.78 17.89 9.42
CA SER A 244 -27.42 17.37 9.45
C SER A 244 -27.18 16.46 8.25
N PRO A 245 -26.21 16.77 7.35
CA PRO A 245 -25.94 15.94 6.18
C PRO A 245 -25.55 14.50 6.55
N ASP A 246 -24.80 14.34 7.63
CA ASP A 246 -24.38 13.04 8.14
C ASP A 246 -25.58 12.23 8.65
N SER A 247 -26.43 12.83 9.47
CA SER A 247 -27.63 12.16 10.00
C SER A 247 -28.59 11.75 8.89
N VAL A 248 -28.72 12.55 7.82
CA VAL A 248 -29.53 12.19 6.65
C VAL A 248 -28.92 11.01 5.87
N ALA A 249 -27.60 10.96 5.71
CA ALA A 249 -26.93 9.82 5.09
C ALA A 249 -27.12 8.53 5.92
N GLN A 250 -26.95 8.61 7.24
CA GLN A 250 -27.19 7.48 8.15
C GLN A 250 -28.65 7.00 8.09
N LEU A 251 -29.62 7.93 8.09
CA LEU A 251 -31.03 7.60 7.93
C LEU A 251 -31.30 6.91 6.57
N ALA A 252 -30.63 7.35 5.50
CA ALA A 252 -30.77 6.71 4.19
C ALA A 252 -30.27 5.26 4.21
N PHE A 253 -29.18 4.94 4.92
CA PHE A 253 -28.73 3.56 5.10
C PHE A 253 -29.75 2.72 5.89
N GLN A 254 -30.30 3.26 6.98
CA GLN A 254 -31.33 2.59 7.77
C GLN A 254 -32.59 2.30 6.94
N MET A 255 -33.06 3.29 6.16
CA MET A 255 -34.21 3.10 5.26
C MET A 255 -33.92 2.08 4.14
N ALA A 256 -32.72 2.12 3.56
CA ALA A 256 -32.33 1.18 2.51
C ALA A 256 -32.28 -0.26 3.04
N PHE A 257 -31.67 -0.47 4.21
CA PHE A 257 -31.57 -1.78 4.85
C PHE A 257 -32.96 -2.32 5.23
N LEU A 258 -33.81 -1.50 5.85
CA LEU A 258 -35.19 -1.86 6.17
C LEU A 258 -35.99 -2.21 4.91
N ARG A 259 -35.83 -1.46 3.82
CA ARG A 259 -36.51 -1.74 2.55
C ARG A 259 -36.04 -3.04 1.90
N GLN A 260 -34.76 -3.36 2.00
CA GLN A 260 -34.18 -4.54 1.36
C GLN A 260 -34.42 -5.83 2.16
N TYR A 261 -34.36 -5.76 3.50
CA TYR A 261 -34.36 -6.93 4.37
C TYR A 261 -35.51 -6.99 5.38
N GLY A 262 -36.30 -5.91 5.53
CA GLY A 262 -37.42 -5.86 6.47
C GLY A 262 -37.01 -5.83 7.95
N GLN A 263 -35.78 -5.43 8.26
CA GLN A 263 -35.21 -5.43 9.61
C GLN A 263 -34.42 -4.14 9.89
N THR A 264 -33.98 -3.94 11.14
CA THR A 264 -33.11 -2.84 11.58
C THR A 264 -31.79 -3.41 12.09
N THR A 265 -30.67 -2.72 11.82
CA THR A 265 -29.33 -3.07 12.29
C THR A 265 -28.93 -2.38 13.58
#